data_AF-A0A812NDH0-F1
#
_entry.id   AF-A0A812NDH0-F1
#
_cell.length_a   1.000
_cell.length_b   1.000
_cell.length_c   1.000
_cell.angle_alpha   90.00
_cell.angle_beta   90.00
_cell.angle_gamma   90.00
#
_symmetry.space_group_name_H-M   'P 1'
#
loop_
_entity.id
_entity.type
_entity.pdbx_description
1 polymer ?
#
loop_
_entity_poly.entity_id
_entity_poly.type
_entity_poly.pdbx_seq_one_letter_code
_entity_poly.pdbx_strand_id
1 'polypeptide(L)'
;MELNSIGRSNKLLQTASPDEAAEPKASGHVPERSSVSRVEADSQAKPEIPAPRRVVSVKIAAGGAIDRVEFQYSDGSKWSLGGPGGDKGIPPLVLADDEYIEEVRHESLPQWWYVGSSLEFRTNKGKVFRHVAGWGSGEEEDMVCFKSQPGKCITRLLLHDGELRGIIEDDCHVPQGTELEMFMAYWTQPQGDGDGTSVREVYCPKGHAMRQDWSRTGHICDECSRRGTAARCGGGCDYDLCDICYKHHAEGWASAVQKRGFSSRDAAMSFASRHGAPLGGVLVLGPVRLEMEDHPWLDGWRELREASAGWCRRLRGLVQQARGNCGPMLPTDRTQASASDPAPAGLIVDVRRGTRIRAWGPPDRLAMCEKAAADAGEFNVSKWTTKSSSLKGMMAWVRRKIREQSCVPCHLFHQSEQAGRDLWCGECCPFWIGEGQA
;
A
#
# COMPACT_ATOMS: atom_id res chain seq x y z
N MET A 1 -58.83 26.80 -38.22
CA MET A 1 -58.60 27.52 -36.95
C MET A 1 -57.40 28.42 -37.15
N GLU A 2 -57.56 29.67 -36.74
CA GLU A 2 -56.91 30.86 -37.27
C GLU A 2 -55.42 31.01 -36.93
N LEU A 3 -54.76 31.72 -37.84
CA LEU A 3 -53.38 32.21 -37.81
C LEU A 3 -53.19 33.24 -36.71
N ASN A 4 -52.07 33.20 -36.00
CA ASN A 4 -51.54 34.37 -35.29
C ASN A 4 -50.07 34.59 -35.68
N SER A 5 -49.87 35.63 -36.49
CA SER A 5 -48.58 36.21 -36.85
C SER A 5 -48.22 37.28 -35.82
N ILE A 6 -47.00 37.25 -35.27
CA ILE A 6 -46.46 38.37 -34.50
C ILE A 6 -45.05 38.69 -35.01
N GLY A 7 -44.97 39.81 -35.75
CA GLY A 7 -44.05 40.92 -35.48
C GLY A 7 -42.55 40.67 -35.57
N ARG A 8 -42.00 40.79 -36.78
CA ARG A 8 -40.59 41.16 -37.00
C ARG A 8 -40.41 42.65 -36.66
N SER A 9 -39.42 42.97 -35.82
CA SER A 9 -38.87 44.34 -35.71
C SER A 9 -37.40 44.32 -36.12
N ASN A 10 -37.13 44.89 -37.29
CA ASN A 10 -35.80 45.27 -37.76
C ASN A 10 -35.33 46.51 -36.99
N LYS A 11 -34.18 46.44 -36.32
CA LYS A 11 -33.41 47.62 -35.91
C LYS A 11 -32.04 47.58 -36.60
N LEU A 12 -32.00 48.29 -37.73
CA LEU A 12 -30.84 48.89 -38.37
C LEU A 12 -30.44 50.13 -37.56
N LEU A 13 -29.17 50.28 -37.21
CA LEU A 13 -28.44 51.50 -36.77
C LEU A 13 -27.20 51.02 -35.98
N GLN A 14 -25.98 51.51 -36.10
CA GLN A 14 -25.25 52.34 -37.06
C GLN A 14 -23.77 52.13 -36.68
N THR A 15 -22.90 52.07 -37.68
CA THR A 15 -21.44 52.09 -37.55
C THR A 15 -20.95 53.47 -37.12
N ALA A 16 -20.03 53.52 -36.14
CA ALA A 16 -19.12 54.66 -35.95
C ALA A 16 -17.85 54.21 -35.19
N SER A 17 -16.74 54.08 -35.91
CA SER A 17 -15.39 54.35 -35.39
C SER A 17 -15.25 55.88 -35.23
N PRO A 18 -14.39 56.38 -34.33
CA PRO A 18 -13.13 56.91 -34.88
C PRO A 18 -11.92 56.93 -33.90
N ASP A 19 -10.77 57.20 -34.54
CA ASP A 19 -9.59 57.96 -34.09
C ASP A 19 -8.45 57.31 -33.29
N GLU A 20 -7.40 57.02 -34.07
CA GLU A 20 -5.98 57.15 -33.77
C GLU A 20 -5.62 58.50 -33.11
N ALA A 21 -4.80 58.46 -32.07
CA ALA A 21 -3.99 59.63 -31.68
C ALA A 21 -2.69 59.22 -30.96
N ALA A 22 -1.60 59.40 -31.70
CA ALA A 22 -0.34 60.06 -31.32
C ALA A 22 0.49 59.55 -30.11
N GLU A 23 1.67 59.00 -30.45
CA GLU A 23 2.89 59.02 -29.65
C GLU A 23 3.36 60.45 -29.30
N PRO A 24 4.16 60.60 -28.23
CA PRO A 24 5.33 61.45 -28.35
C PRO A 24 6.64 60.77 -27.90
N LYS A 25 7.63 60.91 -28.77
CA LYS A 25 9.07 60.77 -28.50
C LYS A 25 9.52 61.82 -27.47
N ALA A 26 10.31 61.40 -26.49
CA ALA A 26 11.20 62.30 -25.77
C ALA A 26 12.53 61.61 -25.48
N SER A 27 13.55 62.11 -26.18
CA SER A 27 14.97 61.89 -25.99
C SER A 27 15.46 62.51 -24.68
N GLY A 28 16.30 61.80 -23.94
CA GLY A 28 17.03 62.34 -22.80
C GLY A 28 18.31 61.53 -22.55
N HIS A 29 19.43 62.05 -23.07
CA HIS A 29 20.78 61.52 -22.94
C HIS A 29 21.51 62.32 -21.85
N VAL A 30 22.04 61.66 -20.80
CA VAL A 30 23.15 62.18 -19.97
C VAL A 30 23.99 60.98 -19.48
N PRO A 31 25.34 61.05 -19.53
CA PRO A 31 26.23 59.93 -19.25
C PRO A 31 26.69 59.88 -17.77
N GLU A 32 27.48 58.84 -17.49
CA GLU A 32 28.56 58.84 -16.50
C GLU A 32 28.22 58.41 -15.07
N ARG A 33 28.55 57.16 -14.73
CA ARG A 33 29.64 56.88 -13.79
C ARG A 33 29.98 55.39 -13.76
N SER A 34 31.24 55.13 -14.11
CA SER A 34 31.97 53.89 -13.86
C SER A 34 31.99 53.60 -12.37
N SER A 35 31.27 52.56 -11.95
CA SER A 35 31.52 51.85 -10.70
C SER A 35 31.75 50.39 -11.06
N VAL A 36 32.99 49.96 -10.90
CA VAL A 36 33.45 48.59 -11.04
C VAL A 36 32.69 47.73 -10.02
N SER A 37 31.58 47.15 -10.44
CA SER A 37 30.85 46.16 -9.67
C SER A 37 31.65 44.85 -9.69
N ARG A 38 32.02 44.46 -8.47
CA ARG A 38 32.54 43.14 -8.10
C ARG A 38 31.73 42.06 -8.82
N VAL A 39 32.40 41.28 -9.65
CA VAL A 39 31.86 40.08 -10.31
C VAL A 39 31.52 39.09 -9.20
N GLU A 40 30.30 39.19 -8.66
CA GLU A 40 29.71 38.13 -7.87
C GLU A 40 29.57 36.94 -8.81
N ALA A 41 30.23 35.85 -8.46
CA ALA A 41 30.22 34.62 -9.23
C ALA A 41 28.76 34.22 -9.45
N ASP A 42 28.31 34.39 -10.70
CA ASP A 42 27.01 33.95 -11.23
C ASP A 42 26.81 32.51 -10.79
N SER A 43 26.06 32.37 -9.71
CA SER A 43 25.61 31.10 -9.19
C SER A 43 24.59 30.64 -10.21
N GLN A 44 25.04 29.92 -11.24
CA GLN A 44 24.20 29.39 -12.30
C GLN A 44 23.01 28.68 -11.66
N ALA A 45 21.88 29.38 -11.62
CA ALA A 45 20.65 28.86 -11.09
C ALA A 45 20.35 27.59 -11.88
N LYS A 46 20.36 26.45 -11.19
CA LYS A 46 19.97 25.17 -11.75
C LYS A 46 18.66 25.41 -12.50
N PRO A 47 18.57 25.12 -13.81
CA PRO A 47 17.35 25.38 -14.57
C PRO A 47 16.19 24.70 -13.84
N GLU A 48 15.29 25.51 -13.29
CA GLU A 48 14.08 25.00 -12.65
C GLU A 48 13.25 24.38 -13.76
N ILE A 49 13.09 23.07 -13.70
CA ILE A 49 12.20 22.36 -14.61
C ILE A 49 10.80 22.91 -14.32
N PRO A 50 10.11 23.53 -15.29
CA PRO A 50 8.81 24.11 -15.06
C PRO A 50 7.87 23.01 -14.56
N ALA A 51 7.13 23.30 -13.49
CA ALA A 51 6.21 22.34 -12.91
C ALA A 51 5.20 21.88 -13.98
N PRO A 52 4.86 20.57 -14.03
CA PRO A 52 3.91 20.06 -15.00
C PRO A 52 2.57 20.79 -14.91
N ARG A 53 1.99 21.07 -16.08
CA ARG A 53 0.71 21.79 -16.18
C ARG A 53 -0.42 20.89 -15.71
N ARG A 54 -1.09 21.25 -14.61
CA ARG A 54 -2.22 20.49 -14.06
C ARG A 54 -3.51 21.29 -14.08
N VAL A 55 -4.65 20.62 -14.15
CA VAL A 55 -5.96 21.24 -13.93
C VAL A 55 -6.12 21.53 -12.44
N VAL A 56 -6.50 22.76 -12.10
CA VAL A 56 -6.73 23.21 -10.71
C VAL A 56 -8.21 23.43 -10.46
N SER A 57 -8.96 23.91 -11.46
CA SER A 57 -10.40 24.04 -11.35
C SER A 57 -11.13 23.73 -12.65
N VAL A 58 -12.35 23.21 -12.52
CA VAL A 58 -13.29 22.99 -13.62
C VAL A 58 -14.57 23.77 -13.32
N LYS A 59 -14.96 24.64 -14.24
CA LYS A 59 -16.21 25.39 -14.20
C LYS A 59 -17.15 24.91 -15.30
N ILE A 60 -18.41 24.70 -14.95
CA ILE A 60 -19.48 24.37 -15.89
C ILE A 60 -20.46 25.54 -15.92
N ALA A 61 -20.81 25.99 -17.12
CA ALA A 61 -21.93 26.90 -17.37
C ALA A 61 -23.02 26.12 -18.10
N ALA A 62 -24.25 26.19 -17.59
CA ALA A 62 -25.37 25.44 -18.13
C ALA A 62 -26.69 26.21 -18.02
N GLY A 63 -27.60 25.91 -18.96
CA GLY A 63 -28.97 26.39 -19.04
C GLY A 63 -29.92 25.21 -19.27
N GLY A 64 -30.48 25.12 -20.48
CA GLY A 64 -31.19 23.92 -20.96
C GLY A 64 -30.21 22.80 -21.32
N ALA A 65 -29.04 23.14 -21.85
CA ALA A 65 -27.91 22.26 -22.10
C ALA A 65 -26.69 22.70 -21.27
N ILE A 66 -25.60 21.94 -21.34
CA ILE A 66 -24.29 22.39 -20.88
C ILE A 66 -23.70 23.27 -21.98
N ASP A 67 -23.65 24.57 -21.73
CA ASP A 67 -23.21 25.57 -22.70
C ASP A 67 -21.69 25.63 -22.79
N ARG A 68 -20.99 25.59 -21.64
CA ARG A 68 -19.54 25.77 -21.57
C ARG A 68 -18.90 24.97 -20.46
N VAL A 69 -17.70 24.47 -20.72
CA VAL A 69 -16.78 23.92 -19.74
C VAL A 69 -15.48 24.72 -19.81
N GLU A 70 -14.96 25.15 -18.66
CA GLU A 70 -13.69 25.88 -18.56
C GLU A 70 -12.77 25.16 -17.57
N PHE A 71 -11.54 24.85 -18.00
CA PHE A 71 -10.48 24.35 -17.15
C PHE A 71 -9.51 25.50 -16.86
N GLN A 72 -9.16 25.67 -15.59
CA GLN A 72 -8.08 26.55 -15.15
C GLN A 72 -6.87 25.68 -14.75
N TYR A 73 -5.69 26.05 -15.22
CA TYR A 73 -4.46 25.31 -14.96
C TYR A 73 -3.61 25.97 -13.87
N SER A 74 -2.60 25.23 -13.37
CA SER A 74 -1.65 25.69 -12.34
C SER A 74 -0.79 26.87 -12.76
N ASP A 75 -0.54 27.05 -14.06
CA ASP A 75 0.16 28.20 -14.62
C ASP A 75 -0.73 29.44 -14.78
N GLY A 76 -2.00 29.37 -14.34
CA GLY A 76 -2.99 30.43 -14.47
C GLY A 76 -3.66 30.49 -15.85
N SER A 77 -3.19 29.70 -16.83
CA SER A 77 -3.82 29.62 -18.14
C SER A 77 -5.20 28.98 -18.06
N LYS A 78 -6.01 29.19 -19.10
CA LYS A 78 -7.36 28.67 -19.20
C LYS A 78 -7.57 27.95 -20.53
N TRP A 79 -8.38 26.92 -20.52
CA TRP A 79 -8.92 26.27 -21.70
C TRP A 79 -10.43 26.20 -21.55
N SER A 80 -11.17 26.43 -22.63
CA SER A 80 -12.63 26.31 -22.57
C SER A 80 -13.20 25.72 -23.85
N LEU A 81 -14.34 25.07 -23.70
CA LEU A 81 -15.08 24.38 -24.74
C LEU A 81 -16.57 24.75 -24.63
N GLY A 82 -17.22 24.99 -25.77
CA GLY A 82 -18.63 25.39 -25.85
C GLY A 82 -18.85 26.91 -26.00
N GLY A 83 -20.10 27.31 -26.18
CA GLY A 83 -20.51 28.70 -26.38
C GLY A 83 -20.54 29.54 -25.09
N PRO A 84 -20.73 30.87 -25.17
CA PRO A 84 -20.78 31.77 -24.00
C PRO A 84 -22.09 31.70 -23.20
N GLY A 85 -22.97 30.75 -23.50
CA GLY A 85 -24.27 30.61 -22.84
C GLY A 85 -24.19 30.09 -21.41
N GLY A 86 -25.33 30.11 -20.72
CA GLY A 86 -25.48 29.61 -19.36
C GLY A 86 -24.82 30.50 -18.30
N ASP A 87 -25.54 30.80 -17.22
CA ASP A 87 -24.97 31.53 -16.09
C ASP A 87 -25.48 31.01 -14.75
N LYS A 88 -25.94 29.75 -14.75
CA LYS A 88 -26.27 29.07 -13.50
C LYS A 88 -24.98 29.03 -12.69
N GLY A 89 -24.99 29.66 -11.51
CA GLY A 89 -23.86 29.76 -10.58
C GLY A 89 -23.45 28.42 -9.98
N ILE A 90 -23.15 27.43 -10.83
CA ILE A 90 -22.67 26.11 -10.47
C ILE A 90 -21.29 26.32 -9.85
N PRO A 91 -21.09 25.93 -8.57
CA PRO A 91 -19.80 26.04 -7.93
C PRO A 91 -18.74 25.26 -8.72
N PRO A 92 -17.55 25.84 -8.95
CA PRO A 92 -16.51 25.14 -9.68
C PRO A 92 -15.99 23.95 -8.86
N LEU A 93 -15.61 22.88 -9.56
CA LEU A 93 -14.79 21.82 -8.99
C LEU A 93 -13.39 22.36 -8.77
N VAL A 94 -12.98 22.55 -7.52
CA VAL A 94 -11.60 22.84 -7.15
C VAL A 94 -10.89 21.54 -6.77
N LEU A 95 -9.72 21.31 -7.35
CA LEU A 95 -8.88 20.14 -7.14
C LEU A 95 -7.75 20.47 -6.14
N ALA A 96 -7.46 19.55 -5.22
CA ALA A 96 -6.30 19.66 -4.33
C ALA A 96 -4.97 19.52 -5.09
N ASP A 97 -3.85 19.82 -4.42
CA ASP A 97 -2.49 19.75 -5.01
C ASP A 97 -2.12 18.36 -5.53
N ASP A 98 -2.69 17.32 -4.95
CA ASP A 98 -2.49 15.91 -5.26
C ASP A 98 -3.74 15.25 -5.89
N GLU A 99 -4.66 16.07 -6.41
CA GLU A 99 -5.89 15.60 -7.05
C GLU A 99 -5.87 15.89 -8.55
N TYR A 100 -6.38 14.95 -9.34
CA TYR A 100 -6.48 15.06 -10.79
C TYR A 100 -7.70 14.30 -11.31
N ILE A 101 -8.13 14.66 -12.52
CA ILE A 101 -9.27 14.04 -13.20
C ILE A 101 -8.79 12.76 -13.88
N GLU A 102 -9.44 11.64 -13.56
CA GLU A 102 -9.14 10.32 -14.12
C GLU A 102 -10.24 9.79 -15.05
N GLU A 103 -11.46 10.29 -14.90
CA GLU A 103 -12.60 9.82 -15.70
C GLU A 103 -13.55 10.99 -15.99
N VAL A 104 -14.06 10.99 -17.22
CA VAL A 104 -15.12 11.89 -17.67
C VAL A 104 -16.25 11.05 -18.25
N ARG A 105 -17.47 11.34 -17.83
CA ARG A 105 -18.68 10.80 -18.44
C ARG A 105 -19.49 11.92 -19.05
N HIS A 106 -20.08 11.67 -20.20
CA HIS A 106 -20.72 12.71 -21.00
C HIS A 106 -21.96 12.15 -21.69
N GLU A 107 -23.07 12.88 -21.59
CA GLU A 107 -24.28 12.60 -22.35
C GLU A 107 -24.33 13.59 -23.53
N SER A 108 -24.31 13.04 -24.74
CA SER A 108 -24.24 13.84 -25.96
C SER A 108 -25.51 14.60 -26.23
N LEU A 109 -25.38 15.81 -26.75
CA LEU A 109 -26.51 16.57 -27.29
C LEU A 109 -26.11 17.05 -28.70
N PRO A 110 -26.68 16.51 -29.80
CA PRO A 110 -26.18 16.67 -31.16
C PRO A 110 -26.40 18.09 -31.71
N GLN A 111 -25.68 19.07 -31.15
CA GLN A 111 -25.71 20.48 -31.49
C GLN A 111 -24.32 21.07 -31.24
N TRP A 112 -23.72 21.66 -32.27
CA TRP A 112 -22.33 22.12 -32.29
C TRP A 112 -21.99 23.25 -31.31
N TRP A 113 -22.98 23.99 -30.81
CA TRP A 113 -22.76 25.10 -29.88
C TRP A 113 -22.83 24.70 -28.40
N TYR A 114 -23.33 23.49 -28.08
CA TYR A 114 -23.40 22.96 -26.71
C TYR A 114 -22.32 21.91 -26.48
N VAL A 115 -21.88 21.79 -25.23
CA VAL A 115 -20.97 20.72 -24.81
C VAL A 115 -21.72 19.39 -24.73
N GLY A 116 -22.94 19.38 -24.20
CA GLY A 116 -23.74 18.17 -24.01
C GLY A 116 -24.98 18.41 -23.17
N SER A 117 -25.70 17.35 -22.83
CA SER A 117 -26.88 17.42 -21.94
C SER A 117 -26.53 17.06 -20.48
N SER A 118 -25.47 16.29 -20.26
CA SER A 118 -24.96 15.93 -18.92
C SER A 118 -23.44 15.71 -18.95
N LEU A 119 -22.76 15.99 -17.83
CA LEU A 119 -21.31 15.84 -17.69
C LEU A 119 -20.95 15.46 -16.26
N GLU A 120 -20.05 14.50 -16.11
CA GLU A 120 -19.52 14.03 -14.84
C GLU A 120 -18.00 13.92 -14.90
N PHE A 121 -17.31 14.49 -13.92
CA PHE A 121 -15.88 14.31 -13.69
C PHE A 121 -15.66 13.47 -12.45
N ARG A 122 -14.77 12.48 -12.52
CA ARG A 122 -14.28 11.75 -11.35
C ARG A 122 -12.78 11.99 -11.18
N THR A 123 -12.38 12.16 -9.93
CA THR A 123 -10.98 12.38 -9.56
C THR A 123 -10.37 11.13 -8.95
N ASN A 124 -9.03 11.05 -8.95
CA ASN A 124 -8.27 10.00 -8.28
C ASN A 124 -8.53 9.87 -6.77
N LYS A 125 -9.22 10.84 -6.16
CA LYS A 125 -9.64 10.83 -4.76
C LYS A 125 -11.08 10.35 -4.57
N GLY A 126 -11.72 9.87 -5.63
CA GLY A 126 -13.13 9.44 -5.62
C GLY A 126 -14.12 10.61 -5.55
N LYS A 127 -13.68 11.85 -5.75
CA LYS A 127 -14.59 13.00 -5.81
C LYS A 127 -15.33 12.96 -7.14
N VAL A 128 -16.65 13.05 -7.07
CA VAL A 128 -17.52 13.08 -8.24
C VAL A 128 -18.12 14.47 -8.38
N PHE A 129 -17.91 15.11 -9.53
CA PHE A 129 -18.49 16.39 -9.88
C PHE A 129 -19.41 16.22 -11.09
N ARG A 130 -20.71 16.21 -10.83
CA ARG A 130 -21.74 15.88 -11.81
C ARG A 130 -22.67 17.06 -12.02
N HIS A 131 -23.02 17.32 -13.27
CA HIS A 131 -24.07 18.26 -13.64
C HIS A 131 -24.94 17.70 -14.77
N VAL A 132 -26.25 17.70 -14.55
CA VAL A 132 -27.27 17.33 -15.55
C VAL A 132 -28.01 18.61 -15.93
N ALA A 133 -27.95 18.99 -17.20
CA ALA A 133 -28.69 20.15 -17.70
C ALA A 133 -30.18 19.82 -17.89
N GLY A 134 -31.00 20.83 -18.20
CA GLY A 134 -32.45 20.65 -18.30
C GLY A 134 -32.92 19.65 -19.36
N TRP A 135 -32.11 19.37 -20.37
CA TRP A 135 -32.40 18.41 -21.44
C TRP A 135 -31.65 17.07 -21.29
N GLY A 136 -30.87 16.89 -20.22
CA GLY A 136 -30.18 15.63 -19.96
C GLY A 136 -31.08 14.65 -19.24
N SER A 137 -30.98 13.37 -19.61
CA SER A 137 -31.58 12.28 -18.83
C SER A 137 -30.83 12.13 -17.50
N GLY A 138 -29.51 12.29 -17.52
CA GLY A 138 -28.67 11.93 -16.39
C GLY A 138 -28.71 10.43 -16.09
N GLU A 139 -29.14 9.60 -17.03
CA GLU A 139 -29.11 8.15 -16.89
C GLU A 139 -27.72 7.63 -17.25
N GLU A 140 -27.26 6.63 -16.50
CA GLU A 140 -25.90 6.12 -16.64
C GLU A 140 -25.65 5.44 -18.00
N GLU A 141 -26.71 4.90 -18.59
CA GLU A 141 -26.74 4.19 -19.87
C GLU A 141 -26.58 5.12 -21.08
N ASP A 142 -26.97 6.39 -20.93
CA ASP A 142 -26.89 7.41 -21.99
C ASP A 142 -25.53 8.14 -21.99
N MET A 143 -24.67 7.88 -21.00
CA MET A 143 -23.38 8.55 -20.84
C MET A 143 -22.24 7.73 -21.44
N VAL A 144 -21.49 8.31 -22.37
CA VAL A 144 -20.19 7.78 -22.80
C VAL A 144 -19.13 8.03 -21.73
N CYS A 145 -18.22 7.08 -21.52
CA CYS A 145 -17.19 7.13 -20.48
C CYS A 145 -15.79 7.11 -21.11
N PHE A 146 -14.97 8.10 -20.75
CA PHE A 146 -13.55 8.15 -21.09
C PHE A 146 -12.73 8.16 -19.80
N LYS A 147 -11.80 7.22 -19.69
CA LYS A 147 -10.88 7.10 -18.56
C LYS A 147 -9.46 7.36 -19.01
N SER A 148 -8.68 8.04 -18.17
CA SER A 148 -7.27 8.23 -18.45
C SER A 148 -6.48 6.93 -18.33
N GLN A 149 -5.39 6.83 -19.08
CA GLN A 149 -4.43 5.75 -18.87
C GLN A 149 -3.82 5.80 -17.46
N PRO A 150 -3.39 4.66 -16.89
CA PRO A 150 -2.54 4.66 -15.70
C PRO A 150 -1.31 5.55 -15.93
N GLY A 151 -0.91 6.33 -14.94
CA GLY A 151 0.13 7.36 -15.06
C GLY A 151 -0.36 8.73 -15.53
N LYS A 152 -1.56 8.83 -16.11
CA LYS A 152 -2.02 10.01 -16.83
C LYS A 152 -3.23 10.70 -16.18
N CYS A 153 -3.34 12.00 -16.40
CA CYS A 153 -4.50 12.81 -16.01
C CYS A 153 -5.16 13.47 -17.23
N ILE A 154 -6.47 13.69 -17.15
CA ILE A 154 -7.24 14.36 -18.21
C ILE A 154 -7.01 15.86 -18.12
N THR A 155 -6.48 16.46 -19.19
CA THR A 155 -6.16 17.90 -19.25
C THR A 155 -7.03 18.68 -20.23
N ARG A 156 -7.66 18.03 -21.22
CA ARG A 156 -8.66 18.64 -22.13
C ARG A 156 -9.66 17.61 -22.63
N LEU A 157 -10.78 18.09 -23.18
CA LEU A 157 -11.80 17.27 -23.83
C LEU A 157 -11.79 17.54 -25.35
N LEU A 158 -12.03 16.50 -26.14
CA LEU A 158 -12.19 16.59 -27.60
C LEU A 158 -13.64 16.39 -27.95
N LEU A 159 -14.32 17.47 -28.32
CA LEU A 159 -15.74 17.47 -28.61
C LEU A 159 -16.01 17.89 -30.05
N HIS A 160 -16.99 17.26 -30.68
CA HIS A 160 -17.43 17.58 -32.04
C HIS A 160 -18.95 17.42 -32.11
N ASP A 161 -19.66 18.45 -32.57
CA ASP A 161 -21.13 18.45 -32.67
C ASP A 161 -21.87 18.04 -31.38
N GLY A 162 -21.34 18.43 -30.21
CA GLY A 162 -21.96 18.09 -28.93
C GLY A 162 -21.75 16.63 -28.48
N GLU A 163 -20.86 15.90 -29.14
CA GLU A 163 -20.41 14.54 -28.82
C GLU A 163 -18.96 14.56 -28.33
N LEU A 164 -18.68 13.94 -27.17
CA LEU A 164 -17.32 13.75 -26.67
C LEU A 164 -16.64 12.62 -27.44
N ARG A 165 -15.68 12.96 -28.30
CA ARG A 165 -14.92 12.01 -29.13
C ARG A 165 -13.66 11.48 -28.47
N GLY A 166 -13.16 12.17 -27.44
CA GLY A 166 -11.95 11.77 -26.75
C GLY A 166 -11.50 12.73 -25.68
N ILE A 167 -10.35 12.41 -25.10
CA ILE A 167 -9.70 13.17 -24.05
C ILE A 167 -8.24 13.43 -24.45
N ILE A 168 -7.68 14.56 -24.03
CA ILE A 168 -6.24 14.78 -24.08
C ILE A 168 -5.69 14.54 -22.68
N GLU A 169 -4.68 13.71 -22.63
CA GLU A 169 -4.01 13.27 -21.41
C GLU A 169 -2.63 13.92 -21.30
N ASP A 170 -2.18 14.14 -20.07
CA ASP A 170 -0.80 14.51 -19.75
C ASP A 170 -0.28 13.65 -18.58
N ASP A 171 1.02 13.67 -18.32
CA ASP A 171 1.60 13.00 -17.16
C ASP A 171 1.02 13.55 -15.86
N CYS A 172 0.64 12.65 -14.95
CA CYS A 172 0.20 13.06 -13.61
C CYS A 172 1.33 13.82 -12.91
N HIS A 173 1.02 15.04 -12.44
CA HIS A 173 1.93 15.83 -11.61
C HIS A 173 2.14 15.20 -10.23
N VAL A 174 1.15 14.43 -9.76
CA VAL A 174 1.31 13.55 -8.62
C VAL A 174 2.16 12.40 -9.10
N PRO A 175 3.35 12.13 -8.50
CA PRO A 175 4.02 10.88 -8.73
C PRO A 175 3.00 9.83 -8.34
N GLN A 176 2.37 9.20 -9.34
CA GLN A 176 1.47 8.10 -9.08
C GLN A 176 2.32 7.17 -8.24
N GLY A 177 1.89 6.95 -6.99
CA GLY A 177 2.59 6.08 -6.07
C GLY A 177 2.79 4.81 -6.86
N THR A 178 4.03 4.65 -7.33
CA THR A 178 4.49 3.72 -8.35
C THR A 178 3.62 2.49 -8.25
N GLU A 179 2.76 2.22 -9.26
CA GLU A 179 1.72 1.17 -9.25
C GLU A 179 1.94 0.23 -8.08
N LEU A 180 1.09 0.34 -7.04
CA LEU A 180 1.19 -0.51 -5.87
C LEU A 180 1.22 -1.95 -6.34
N GLU A 181 2.41 -2.51 -6.43
CA GLU A 181 2.60 -3.91 -6.75
C GLU A 181 2.32 -4.62 -5.45
N MET A 182 1.05 -5.02 -5.31
CA MET A 182 0.60 -5.63 -4.08
C MET A 182 0.76 -7.12 -4.21
N PHE A 183 1.58 -7.67 -3.33
CA PHE A 183 1.80 -9.10 -3.23
C PHE A 183 1.04 -9.62 -2.04
N MET A 184 0.35 -10.74 -2.22
CA MET A 184 -0.33 -11.40 -1.12
C MET A 184 0.12 -12.85 -1.00
N ALA A 185 0.52 -13.22 0.21
CA ALA A 185 0.76 -14.58 0.64
C ALA A 185 -0.37 -14.96 1.61
N TYR A 186 -1.17 -15.97 1.27
CA TYR A 186 -2.30 -16.39 2.09
C TYR A 186 -2.37 -17.90 2.17
N TRP A 187 -2.90 -18.36 3.30
CA TRP A 187 -3.05 -19.75 3.63
C TRP A 187 -4.47 -20.22 3.34
N THR A 188 -4.62 -21.08 2.33
CA THR A 188 -5.87 -21.81 2.11
C THR A 188 -5.80 -23.16 2.78
N GLN A 189 -6.80 -23.52 3.56
CA GLN A 189 -6.93 -24.90 4.01
C GLN A 189 -7.12 -25.78 2.77
N PRO A 190 -6.33 -26.85 2.58
CA PRO A 190 -6.57 -27.79 1.49
C PRO A 190 -7.98 -28.34 1.67
N GLN A 191 -8.83 -28.09 0.68
CA GLN A 191 -10.20 -28.58 0.63
C GLN A 191 -10.13 -30.07 0.31
N GLY A 192 -9.77 -30.86 1.31
CA GLY A 192 -9.67 -32.31 1.21
C GLY A 192 -10.79 -32.94 1.99
N ASP A 193 -11.73 -33.58 1.29
CA ASP A 193 -12.74 -34.49 1.84
C ASP A 193 -12.13 -35.81 2.39
N GLY A 194 -10.82 -35.82 2.65
CA GLY A 194 -10.07 -36.99 3.12
C GLY A 194 -9.96 -36.98 4.64
N ASP A 195 -10.34 -38.10 5.25
CA ASP A 195 -10.15 -38.44 6.67
C ASP A 195 -8.83 -37.85 7.21
N GLY A 196 -8.95 -36.79 8.01
CA GLY A 196 -7.90 -35.82 8.34
C GLY A 196 -6.79 -36.32 9.26
N THR A 197 -6.41 -37.60 9.15
CA THR A 197 -5.44 -38.25 10.01
C THR A 197 -4.18 -38.76 9.30
N SER A 198 -4.13 -38.76 7.95
CA SER A 198 -2.90 -39.14 7.24
C SER A 198 -1.96 -37.94 7.04
N VAL A 199 -0.95 -37.85 7.90
CA VAL A 199 0.22 -36.97 7.70
C VAL A 199 0.88 -37.36 6.37
N ARG A 200 1.08 -36.42 5.44
CA ARG A 200 1.72 -36.74 4.15
C ARG A 200 3.17 -37.14 4.40
N GLU A 201 3.60 -38.18 3.70
CA GLU A 201 4.99 -38.61 3.74
C GLU A 201 5.88 -37.51 3.14
N VAL A 202 6.91 -37.10 3.87
CA VAL A 202 7.86 -36.06 3.45
C VAL A 202 9.00 -36.72 2.71
N TYR A 203 9.41 -36.15 1.58
CA TYR A 203 10.56 -36.60 0.81
C TYR A 203 11.64 -35.53 0.76
N CYS A 204 12.91 -35.94 0.79
CA CYS A 204 14.04 -35.05 0.53
C CYS A 204 14.09 -34.64 -0.97
N PRO A 205 14.94 -33.68 -1.38
CA PRO A 205 15.05 -33.26 -2.79
C PRO A 205 15.42 -34.37 -3.78
N LYS A 206 15.98 -35.48 -3.29
CA LYS A 206 16.29 -36.69 -4.08
C LYS A 206 15.14 -37.70 -4.14
N GLY A 207 13.98 -37.40 -3.56
CA GLY A 207 12.80 -38.27 -3.57
C GLY A 207 12.79 -39.38 -2.52
N HIS A 208 13.72 -39.40 -1.57
CA HIS A 208 13.71 -40.40 -0.49
C HIS A 208 12.83 -39.97 0.68
N ALA A 209 12.06 -40.91 1.24
CA ALA A 209 11.22 -40.67 2.42
C ALA A 209 12.05 -40.24 3.63
N MET A 210 11.58 -39.21 4.33
CA MET A 210 12.16 -38.69 5.56
C MET A 210 11.65 -39.50 6.75
N ARG A 211 12.56 -39.95 7.62
CA ARG A 211 12.26 -40.65 8.88
C ARG A 211 12.47 -39.69 10.04
N GLN A 212 11.58 -39.72 11.03
CA GLN A 212 11.79 -38.96 12.26
C GLN A 212 12.97 -39.54 13.04
N ASP A 213 13.94 -38.69 13.38
CA ASP A 213 15.11 -39.04 14.17
C ASP A 213 15.38 -37.90 15.17
N TRP A 214 14.97 -38.12 16.41
CA TRP A 214 15.08 -37.16 17.51
C TRP A 214 16.41 -37.25 18.25
N SER A 215 17.29 -38.19 17.89
CA SER A 215 18.48 -38.52 18.67
C SER A 215 19.66 -37.57 18.45
N ARG A 216 19.58 -36.67 17.46
CA ARG A 216 20.71 -35.90 16.95
C ARG A 216 20.52 -34.39 17.06
N THR A 217 20.64 -33.87 18.28
CA THR A 217 20.51 -32.43 18.59
C THR A 217 21.59 -31.55 17.97
N GLY A 218 22.73 -32.12 17.54
CA GLY A 218 23.87 -31.40 16.98
C GLY A 218 23.77 -31.06 15.48
N HIS A 219 22.82 -31.64 14.76
CA HIS A 219 22.70 -31.45 13.30
C HIS A 219 22.01 -30.13 12.94
N ILE A 220 22.24 -29.65 11.72
CA ILE A 220 21.72 -28.38 11.20
C ILE A 220 20.61 -28.69 10.18
N CYS A 221 19.45 -28.06 10.34
CA CYS A 221 18.36 -28.19 9.38
C CYS A 221 18.73 -27.57 8.03
N ASP A 222 18.67 -28.34 6.95
CA ASP A 222 19.07 -27.88 5.61
C ASP A 222 18.17 -26.76 5.05
N GLU A 223 16.93 -26.67 5.51
CA GLU A 223 15.96 -25.66 5.04
C GLU A 223 16.02 -24.32 5.78
N CYS A 224 16.48 -24.30 7.04
CA CYS A 224 16.43 -23.08 7.87
C CYS A 224 17.70 -22.82 8.67
N SER A 225 18.70 -23.68 8.53
CA SER A 225 19.99 -23.64 9.21
C SER A 225 19.93 -23.56 10.74
N ARG A 226 18.79 -23.87 11.36
CA ARG A 226 18.67 -23.99 12.82
C ARG A 226 19.30 -25.30 13.30
N ARG A 227 19.93 -25.27 14.46
CA ARG A 227 20.40 -26.49 15.14
C ARG A 227 19.21 -27.30 15.66
N GLY A 228 19.31 -28.62 15.52
CA GLY A 228 18.31 -29.59 15.91
C GLY A 228 17.62 -30.18 14.69
N THR A 229 17.76 -31.49 14.54
CA THR A 229 17.07 -32.30 13.52
C THR A 229 15.98 -33.11 14.19
N ALA A 230 14.79 -33.13 13.58
CA ALA A 230 13.68 -33.99 13.97
C ALA A 230 13.40 -35.07 12.92
N ALA A 231 13.85 -34.87 11.68
CA ALA A 231 13.72 -35.87 10.62
C ALA A 231 14.93 -35.85 9.68
N ARG A 232 15.32 -37.03 9.21
CA ARG A 232 16.43 -37.23 8.29
C ARG A 232 16.00 -38.08 7.10
N CYS A 233 16.66 -37.87 5.97
CA CYS A 233 16.47 -38.70 4.79
C CYS A 233 16.74 -40.19 5.08
N GLY A 234 15.72 -41.04 4.89
CA GLY A 234 15.83 -42.49 5.07
C GLY A 234 16.69 -43.19 4.01
N GLY A 235 16.97 -42.52 2.88
CA GLY A 235 17.87 -43.00 1.82
C GLY A 235 19.36 -42.72 2.08
N GLY A 236 19.73 -42.27 3.29
CA GLY A 236 21.13 -42.04 3.66
C GLY A 236 21.73 -40.74 3.14
N CYS A 237 20.92 -39.83 2.58
CA CYS A 237 21.40 -38.48 2.28
C CYS A 237 21.62 -37.70 3.58
N ASP A 238 22.58 -36.78 3.58
CA ASP A 238 22.76 -35.83 4.68
C ASP A 238 21.76 -34.67 4.53
N TYR A 239 20.46 -35.03 4.46
CA TYR A 239 19.35 -34.08 4.42
C TYR A 239 18.54 -34.21 5.70
N ASP A 240 18.62 -33.19 6.53
CA ASP A 240 18.14 -33.09 7.88
C ASP A 240 17.13 -31.92 7.98
N LEU A 241 15.96 -32.15 8.55
CA LEU A 241 14.93 -31.13 8.82
C LEU A 241 14.68 -31.01 10.33
N CYS A 242 14.59 -29.77 10.83
CA CYS A 242 14.10 -29.52 12.18
C CYS A 242 12.59 -29.86 12.28
N ASP A 243 12.06 -30.00 13.50
CA ASP A 243 10.65 -30.35 13.75
C ASP A 243 9.67 -29.43 13.01
N ILE A 244 10.00 -28.14 13.00
CA ILE A 244 9.24 -27.12 12.29
C ILE A 244 9.26 -27.44 10.79
N CYS A 245 10.42 -27.47 10.13
CA CYS A 245 10.48 -27.74 8.69
C CYS A 245 9.90 -29.11 8.30
N TYR A 246 10.10 -30.14 9.11
CA TYR A 246 9.51 -31.46 8.84
C TYR A 246 7.98 -31.41 8.85
N LYS A 247 7.36 -30.86 9.91
CA LYS A 247 5.92 -30.60 9.94
C LYS A 247 5.49 -29.77 8.74
N HIS A 248 6.30 -28.78 8.35
CA HIS A 248 5.99 -27.96 7.19
C HIS A 248 5.83 -28.77 5.90
N HIS A 249 6.75 -29.68 5.61
CA HIS A 249 6.59 -30.52 4.43
C HIS A 249 5.47 -31.55 4.60
N ALA A 250 5.26 -32.05 5.82
CA ALA A 250 4.33 -33.13 6.12
C ALA A 250 2.86 -32.75 5.98
N GLU A 251 2.49 -31.48 6.18
CA GLU A 251 1.12 -31.01 5.91
C GLU A 251 1.01 -30.33 4.52
N GLY A 252 2.05 -30.43 3.67
CA GLY A 252 2.01 -29.96 2.28
C GLY A 252 2.16 -28.44 2.10
N TRP A 253 2.88 -27.74 2.99
CA TRP A 253 2.79 -26.29 3.15
C TRP A 253 3.30 -25.47 1.96
N ALA A 254 4.30 -25.96 1.23
CA ALA A 254 4.82 -25.29 0.03
C ALA A 254 3.74 -25.14 -1.06
N SER A 255 2.69 -25.97 -1.03
CA SER A 255 1.53 -25.88 -1.93
C SER A 255 0.34 -25.09 -1.35
N ALA A 256 0.33 -24.80 -0.03
CA ALA A 256 -0.80 -24.18 0.66
C ALA A 256 -0.71 -22.65 0.73
N VAL A 257 0.51 -22.08 0.66
CA VAL A 257 0.70 -20.63 0.56
C VAL A 257 0.56 -20.21 -0.89
N GLN A 258 -0.59 -19.64 -1.22
CA GLN A 258 -0.85 -19.12 -2.55
C GLN A 258 -0.29 -17.71 -2.67
N LYS A 259 0.33 -17.43 -3.83
CA LYS A 259 0.89 -16.14 -4.19
C LYS A 259 0.00 -15.48 -5.23
N ARG A 260 -0.33 -14.20 -5.04
CA ARG A 260 -1.10 -13.43 -6.01
C ARG A 260 -0.66 -11.98 -6.04
N GLY A 261 -0.38 -11.48 -7.24
CA GLY A 261 -0.18 -10.06 -7.51
C GLY A 261 -1.51 -9.35 -7.75
N PHE A 262 -1.58 -8.07 -7.39
CA PHE A 262 -2.72 -7.20 -7.64
C PHE A 262 -2.24 -5.86 -8.21
N SER A 263 -3.01 -5.32 -9.15
CA SER A 263 -2.78 -4.00 -9.75
C SER A 263 -3.33 -2.84 -8.92
N SER A 264 -4.13 -3.12 -7.89
CA SER A 264 -4.72 -2.09 -7.04
C SER A 264 -4.91 -2.54 -5.60
N ARG A 265 -4.98 -1.53 -4.70
CA ARG A 265 -5.23 -1.73 -3.29
C ARG A 265 -6.54 -2.44 -3.01
N ASP A 266 -7.60 -1.96 -3.66
CA ASP A 266 -8.96 -2.45 -3.47
C ASP A 266 -9.13 -3.88 -3.96
N ALA A 267 -8.46 -4.26 -5.06
CA ALA A 267 -8.51 -5.62 -5.58
C ALA A 267 -7.92 -6.63 -4.57
N ALA A 268 -6.79 -6.31 -3.94
CA ALA A 268 -6.21 -7.18 -2.92
C ALA A 268 -7.04 -7.21 -1.64
N MET A 269 -7.59 -6.07 -1.19
CA MET A 269 -8.41 -5.99 0.01
C MET A 269 -9.74 -6.73 -0.14
N SER A 270 -10.38 -6.63 -1.30
CA SER A 270 -11.57 -7.40 -1.67
C SER A 270 -11.26 -8.90 -1.71
N PHE A 271 -10.13 -9.28 -2.30
CA PHE A 271 -9.68 -10.66 -2.31
C PHE A 271 -9.46 -11.21 -0.90
N ALA A 272 -8.70 -10.50 -0.06
CA ALA A 272 -8.42 -10.91 1.31
C ALA A 272 -9.71 -11.08 2.13
N SER A 273 -10.68 -10.17 1.94
CA SER A 273 -11.98 -10.26 2.63
C SER A 273 -12.75 -11.52 2.26
N ARG A 274 -12.69 -11.97 0.98
CA ARG A 274 -13.27 -13.25 0.54
C ARG A 274 -12.55 -14.47 1.12
N HIS A 275 -11.28 -14.32 1.49
CA HIS A 275 -10.43 -15.40 2.04
C HIS A 275 -10.29 -15.30 3.56
N GLY A 276 -11.32 -14.77 4.22
CA GLY A 276 -11.44 -14.76 5.67
C GLY A 276 -10.58 -13.74 6.39
N ALA A 277 -10.02 -12.73 5.69
CA ALA A 277 -9.50 -11.55 6.36
C ALA A 277 -10.70 -10.76 6.91
N PRO A 278 -10.88 -10.67 8.24
CA PRO A 278 -12.00 -9.92 8.80
C PRO A 278 -11.89 -8.47 8.33
N LEU A 279 -12.95 -7.92 7.72
CA LEU A 279 -13.02 -6.50 7.37
C LEU A 279 -12.53 -5.71 8.59
N GLY A 280 -11.45 -4.95 8.41
CA GLY A 280 -10.82 -4.24 9.52
C GLY A 280 -11.88 -3.46 10.29
N GLY A 281 -11.85 -3.53 11.62
CA GLY A 281 -12.75 -2.71 12.42
C GLY A 281 -12.49 -1.25 12.09
N VAL A 282 -13.49 -0.56 11.56
CA VAL A 282 -13.43 0.89 11.42
C VAL A 282 -13.66 1.47 12.80
N LEU A 283 -12.65 2.12 13.37
CA LEU A 283 -12.82 2.85 14.62
C LEU A 283 -13.40 4.22 14.27
N VAL A 284 -14.69 4.41 14.54
CA VAL A 284 -15.34 5.72 14.37
C VAL A 284 -15.19 6.48 15.67
N LEU A 285 -14.30 7.49 15.69
CA LEU A 285 -14.13 8.41 16.81
C LEU A 285 -14.81 9.74 16.47
N GLY A 286 -16.13 9.80 16.62
CA GLY A 286 -16.93 10.97 16.23
C GLY A 286 -16.95 11.17 14.71
N PRO A 287 -16.66 12.38 14.18
CA PRO A 287 -16.61 12.61 12.72
C PRO A 287 -15.37 11.99 12.05
N VAL A 288 -14.41 11.51 12.84
CA VAL A 288 -13.17 10.93 12.33
C VAL A 288 -13.37 9.42 12.14
N ARG A 289 -13.38 9.01 10.87
CA ARG A 289 -13.30 7.61 10.47
C ARG A 289 -11.83 7.21 10.41
N LEU A 290 -11.36 6.49 11.43
CA LEU A 290 -10.05 5.85 11.40
C LEU A 290 -10.23 4.42 10.88
N GLU A 291 -9.88 4.23 9.61
CA GLU A 291 -9.62 2.87 9.15
C GLU A 291 -8.39 2.37 9.88
N MET A 292 -8.58 1.36 10.74
CA MET A 292 -7.48 0.72 11.47
C MET A 292 -6.65 -0.11 10.49
N GLU A 293 -5.89 0.57 9.65
CA GLU A 293 -4.86 -0.04 8.83
C GLU A 293 -3.72 -0.50 9.74
N ASP A 294 -3.10 -1.65 9.43
CA ASP A 294 -2.15 -2.37 10.29
C ASP A 294 -0.89 -1.53 10.61
N HIS A 295 -1.05 -0.61 11.54
CA HIS A 295 0.02 0.18 12.09
C HIS A 295 0.71 -0.65 13.18
N PRO A 296 2.04 -0.64 13.32
CA PRO A 296 2.79 -1.56 14.18
C PRO A 296 2.38 -1.63 15.66
N TRP A 297 1.78 -0.56 16.21
CA TRP A 297 1.18 -0.52 17.54
C TRP A 297 -0.08 -1.40 17.70
N LEU A 298 -0.85 -1.58 16.61
CA LEU A 298 -2.06 -2.42 16.61
C LEU A 298 -1.71 -3.90 16.66
N ASP A 299 -0.55 -4.31 16.13
CA ASP A 299 -0.03 -5.66 16.37
C ASP A 299 0.20 -5.88 17.85
N GLY A 300 0.83 -4.92 18.53
CA GLY A 300 1.04 -5.00 19.97
C GLY A 300 -0.27 -5.07 20.75
N TRP A 301 -1.28 -4.30 20.34
CA TRP A 301 -2.62 -4.35 20.93
C TRP A 301 -3.36 -5.66 20.64
N ARG A 302 -3.21 -6.22 19.43
CA ARG A 302 -3.77 -7.51 19.03
C ARG A 302 -3.11 -8.65 19.81
N GLU A 303 -1.78 -8.68 19.89
CA GLU A 303 -1.00 -9.62 20.69
C GLU A 303 -1.40 -9.52 22.17
N LEU A 304 -1.58 -8.31 22.72
CA LEU A 304 -2.05 -8.09 24.09
C LEU A 304 -3.49 -8.59 24.30
N ARG A 305 -4.39 -8.34 23.33
CA ARG A 305 -5.78 -8.83 23.36
C ARG A 305 -5.84 -10.36 23.29
N GLU A 306 -5.03 -10.98 22.44
CA GLU A 306 -4.95 -12.45 22.34
C GLU A 306 -4.33 -13.07 23.59
N ALA A 307 -3.27 -12.46 24.12
CA ALA A 307 -2.64 -12.88 25.37
C ALA A 307 -3.61 -12.77 26.55
N SER A 308 -4.35 -11.67 26.66
CA SER A 308 -5.38 -11.48 27.70
C SER A 308 -6.56 -12.44 27.53
N ALA A 309 -6.99 -12.73 26.30
CA ALA A 309 -8.00 -13.77 26.05
C ALA A 309 -7.51 -15.16 26.45
N GLY A 310 -6.24 -15.49 26.19
CA GLY A 310 -5.58 -16.71 26.68
C GLY A 310 -5.52 -16.77 28.21
N TRP A 311 -5.16 -15.67 28.86
CA TRP A 311 -5.12 -15.56 30.32
C TRP A 311 -6.50 -15.71 30.96
N CYS A 312 -7.52 -15.06 30.40
CA CYS A 312 -8.92 -15.21 30.82
C CYS A 312 -9.41 -16.66 30.69
N ARG A 313 -9.04 -17.38 29.61
CA ARG A 313 -9.37 -18.81 29.46
C ARG A 313 -8.70 -19.67 30.53
N ARG A 314 -7.42 -19.41 30.85
CA ARG A 314 -6.72 -20.10 31.96
C ARG A 314 -7.37 -19.81 33.31
N LEU A 315 -7.71 -18.56 33.60
CA LEU A 315 -8.39 -18.19 34.85
C LEU A 315 -9.75 -18.88 34.98
N ARG A 316 -10.55 -18.97 33.91
CA ARG A 316 -11.81 -19.72 33.94
C ARG A 316 -11.59 -21.21 34.21
N GLY A 317 -10.56 -21.82 33.63
CA GLY A 317 -10.19 -23.20 33.92
C GLY A 317 -9.83 -23.42 35.39
N LEU A 318 -9.03 -22.51 35.97
CA LEU A 318 -8.69 -22.56 37.40
C LEU A 318 -9.90 -22.36 38.32
N VAL A 319 -10.81 -21.45 37.96
CA VAL A 319 -12.06 -21.23 38.71
C VAL A 319 -12.99 -22.44 38.63
N GLN A 320 -13.08 -23.11 37.47
CA GLN A 320 -13.84 -24.35 37.33
C GLN A 320 -13.21 -25.49 38.16
N GLN A 321 -11.89 -25.58 38.20
CA GLN A 321 -11.17 -26.55 39.02
C GLN A 321 -11.36 -26.29 40.52
N ALA A 322 -11.39 -25.02 40.94
CA ALA A 322 -11.63 -24.62 42.33
C ALA A 322 -13.08 -24.82 42.80
N ARG A 323 -14.06 -24.88 41.88
CA ARG A 323 -15.49 -25.09 42.20
C ARG A 323 -15.86 -26.55 42.49
N GLY A 324 -14.88 -27.44 42.68
CA GLY A 324 -15.07 -28.65 43.49
C GLY A 324 -15.87 -29.78 42.85
N ASN A 325 -15.87 -29.92 41.52
CA ASN A 325 -16.36 -31.15 40.90
C ASN A 325 -15.22 -32.19 40.85
N CYS A 326 -14.89 -32.74 42.01
CA CYS A 326 -13.86 -33.76 42.20
C CYS A 326 -14.38 -35.14 41.77
N GLY A 327 -14.48 -35.38 40.47
CA GLY A 327 -14.53 -36.74 39.93
C GLY A 327 -13.14 -37.37 39.94
N PRO A 328 -13.02 -38.71 40.06
CA PRO A 328 -11.73 -39.40 40.14
C PRO A 328 -10.87 -39.10 38.91
N MET A 329 -9.72 -38.45 39.13
CA MET A 329 -8.73 -38.16 38.12
C MET A 329 -8.06 -39.46 37.67
N LEU A 330 -8.46 -39.98 36.51
CA LEU A 330 -7.57 -40.80 35.70
C LEU A 330 -6.45 -39.89 35.14
N PRO A 331 -5.20 -40.37 35.05
CA PRO A 331 -4.10 -39.61 34.50
C PRO A 331 -4.33 -39.46 32.99
N THR A 332 -5.00 -38.39 32.59
CA THR A 332 -5.08 -37.99 31.20
C THR A 332 -3.76 -37.34 30.81
N ASP A 333 -3.10 -37.94 29.83
CA ASP A 333 -1.92 -37.44 29.16
C ASP A 333 -2.03 -35.93 28.91
N ARG A 334 -1.04 -35.19 29.43
CA ARG A 334 -1.01 -33.72 29.43
C ARG A 334 -0.66 -33.12 28.06
N THR A 335 -0.93 -33.87 27.01
CA THR A 335 -0.70 -33.53 25.60
C THR A 335 -2.02 -33.40 24.86
N GLN A 336 -3.03 -32.77 25.48
CA GLN A 336 -4.11 -32.18 24.69
C GLN A 336 -3.53 -30.97 23.94
N ALA A 337 -2.93 -31.26 22.79
CA ALA A 337 -2.74 -30.29 21.73
C ALA A 337 -4.11 -29.63 21.52
N SER A 338 -4.23 -28.35 21.87
CA SER A 338 -5.39 -27.56 21.50
C SER A 338 -5.58 -27.74 20.01
N ALA A 339 -6.67 -28.39 19.59
CA ALA A 339 -7.04 -28.48 18.19
C ALA A 339 -7.08 -27.05 17.66
N SER A 340 -6.04 -26.66 16.94
CA SER A 340 -5.84 -25.30 16.49
C SER A 340 -6.94 -25.03 15.48
N ASP A 341 -7.87 -24.15 15.86
CA ASP A 341 -8.92 -23.68 14.97
C ASP A 341 -8.29 -23.32 13.61
N PRO A 342 -8.80 -23.85 12.49
CA PRO A 342 -8.17 -23.71 11.18
C PRO A 342 -8.40 -22.31 10.57
N ALA A 343 -8.31 -21.25 11.39
CA ALA A 343 -8.57 -19.89 10.96
C ALA A 343 -7.63 -19.50 9.79
N PRO A 344 -8.18 -18.94 8.70
CA PRO A 344 -7.38 -18.50 7.56
C PRO A 344 -6.38 -17.43 8.00
N ALA A 345 -5.22 -17.42 7.36
CA ALA A 345 -4.18 -16.45 7.62
C ALA A 345 -3.67 -15.88 6.30
N GLY A 346 -3.17 -14.66 6.34
CA GLY A 346 -2.56 -14.07 5.16
C GLY A 346 -1.97 -12.70 5.41
N LEU A 347 -1.21 -12.26 4.41
CA LEU A 347 -0.37 -11.08 4.43
C LEU A 347 -0.49 -10.37 3.08
N ILE A 348 -0.82 -9.09 3.09
CA ILE A 348 -0.70 -8.19 1.93
C ILE A 348 0.51 -7.29 2.15
N VAL A 349 1.39 -7.25 1.16
CA VAL A 349 2.63 -6.47 1.14
C VAL A 349 2.60 -5.53 -0.06
N ASP A 350 3.03 -4.29 0.17
CA ASP A 350 3.47 -3.37 -0.88
C ASP A 350 4.90 -3.74 -1.26
N VAL A 351 5.10 -4.39 -2.41
CA VAL A 351 6.41 -4.88 -2.85
C VAL A 351 7.39 -3.74 -3.02
N ARG A 352 6.96 -2.64 -3.68
CA ARG A 352 7.85 -1.51 -4.00
C ARG A 352 8.32 -0.81 -2.73
N ARG A 353 7.43 -0.62 -1.75
CA ARG A 353 7.79 0.00 -0.46
C ARG A 353 8.45 -1.01 0.49
N GLY A 354 8.26 -2.30 0.26
CA GLY A 354 8.64 -3.38 1.17
C GLY A 354 7.90 -3.27 2.51
N THR A 355 6.66 -2.79 2.48
CA THR A 355 5.86 -2.53 3.69
C THR A 355 4.65 -3.43 3.74
N ARG A 356 4.38 -3.99 4.92
CA ARG A 356 3.15 -4.73 5.19
C ARG A 356 1.96 -3.78 5.20
N ILE A 357 0.95 -4.07 4.40
CA ILE A 357 -0.33 -3.33 4.35
C ILE A 357 -1.34 -3.97 5.28
N ARG A 358 -1.42 -5.31 5.26
CA ARG A 358 -2.40 -6.05 6.07
C ARG A 358 -1.90 -7.42 6.48
N ALA A 359 -2.28 -7.86 7.68
CA ALA A 359 -2.05 -9.21 8.21
C ALA A 359 -3.26 -9.73 8.99
N TRP A 360 -3.63 -11.00 8.75
CA TRP A 360 -4.68 -11.69 9.51
C TRP A 360 -4.33 -13.15 9.79
N GLY A 361 -5.01 -13.72 10.79
CA GLY A 361 -4.83 -15.11 11.21
C GLY A 361 -3.85 -15.28 12.37
N PRO A 362 -3.63 -16.54 12.79
CA PRO A 362 -2.78 -16.87 13.94
C PRO A 362 -1.31 -16.43 13.73
N PRO A 363 -0.59 -16.02 14.80
CA PRO A 363 0.79 -15.54 14.70
C PRO A 363 1.75 -16.52 14.01
N ASP A 364 1.59 -17.82 14.30
CA ASP A 364 2.46 -18.86 13.71
C ASP A 364 2.26 -18.93 12.19
N ARG A 365 1.02 -18.88 11.70
CA ARG A 365 0.71 -18.87 10.26
C ARG A 365 1.09 -17.57 9.57
N LEU A 366 0.98 -16.45 10.28
CA LEU A 366 1.44 -15.15 9.77
C LEU A 366 2.96 -15.12 9.57
N ALA A 367 3.72 -15.64 10.54
CA ALA A 367 5.18 -15.75 10.40
C ALA A 367 5.58 -16.59 9.18
N MET A 368 4.76 -17.58 8.80
CA MET A 368 4.96 -18.35 7.57
C MET A 368 4.65 -17.53 6.31
N CYS A 369 3.55 -16.77 6.28
CA CYS A 369 3.22 -15.89 5.15
C CYS A 369 4.32 -14.83 4.96
N GLU A 370 4.86 -14.29 6.05
CA GLU A 370 5.99 -13.35 6.05
C GLU A 370 7.27 -14.01 5.51
N LYS A 371 7.58 -15.24 5.93
CA LYS A 371 8.72 -16.00 5.39
C LYS A 371 8.53 -16.26 3.89
N ALA A 372 7.36 -16.74 3.46
CA ALA A 372 7.09 -17.04 2.06
C ALA A 372 7.16 -15.80 1.15
N ALA A 373 6.75 -14.63 1.65
CA ALA A 373 6.91 -13.36 0.96
C ALA A 373 8.39 -12.91 0.93
N ALA A 374 9.16 -13.19 2.00
CA ALA A 374 10.59 -12.89 2.04
C ALA A 374 11.42 -13.77 1.12
N ASP A 375 11.16 -15.07 1.10
CA ASP A 375 11.82 -16.04 0.22
C ASP A 375 11.52 -15.75 -1.26
N ALA A 376 10.39 -15.10 -1.55
CA ALA A 376 10.04 -14.61 -2.88
C ALA A 376 10.78 -13.31 -3.28
N GLY A 377 11.49 -12.66 -2.36
CA GLY A 377 12.09 -11.35 -2.58
C GLY A 377 11.12 -10.18 -2.46
N GLU A 378 9.84 -10.45 -2.19
CA GLU A 378 8.73 -9.49 -2.20
C GLU A 378 8.58 -8.73 -0.87
N PHE A 379 9.12 -9.30 0.22
CA PHE A 379 9.03 -8.71 1.55
C PHE A 379 10.34 -8.77 2.33
N ASN A 380 10.93 -7.61 2.59
CA ASN A 380 12.12 -7.54 3.44
C ASN A 380 11.73 -7.42 4.92
N VAL A 381 11.58 -8.56 5.60
CA VAL A 381 11.23 -8.67 7.02
C VAL A 381 12.19 -7.86 7.91
N SER A 382 13.49 -7.83 7.60
CA SER A 382 14.50 -7.10 8.37
C SER A 382 14.33 -5.58 8.25
N LYS A 383 14.11 -5.08 7.03
CA LYS A 383 13.83 -3.66 6.76
C LYS A 383 12.50 -3.24 7.37
N TRP A 384 11.49 -4.10 7.33
CA TRP A 384 10.21 -3.82 7.96
C TRP A 384 10.34 -3.79 9.49
N THR A 385 10.98 -4.77 10.12
CA THR A 385 11.16 -4.81 11.58
C THR A 385 11.98 -3.65 12.14
N THR A 386 12.93 -3.12 11.36
CA THR A 386 13.72 -1.94 11.75
C THR A 386 12.96 -0.63 11.60
N LYS A 387 12.05 -0.53 10.61
CA LYS A 387 11.21 0.65 10.39
C LYS A 387 9.89 0.60 11.16
N SER A 388 9.45 -0.58 11.58
CA SER A 388 8.21 -0.74 12.32
C SER A 388 8.48 -0.46 13.79
N SER A 389 7.79 0.55 14.32
CA SER A 389 7.71 0.86 15.75
C SER A 389 6.84 -0.17 16.50
N SER A 390 6.91 -1.44 16.11
CA SER A 390 6.16 -2.50 16.78
C SER A 390 6.77 -2.76 18.16
N LEU A 391 5.91 -3.05 19.13
CA LEU A 391 6.34 -3.49 20.47
C LEU A 391 7.29 -4.71 20.36
N LYS A 392 7.13 -5.54 19.34
CA LYS A 392 7.97 -6.70 19.03
C LYS A 392 9.36 -6.31 18.51
N GLY A 393 9.45 -5.33 17.61
CA GLY A 393 10.71 -4.72 17.17
C GLY A 393 11.43 -4.05 18.33
N MET A 394 10.69 -3.31 19.16
CA MET A 394 11.19 -2.73 20.41
C MET A 394 11.66 -3.79 21.40
N MET A 395 10.89 -4.86 21.63
CA MET A 395 11.26 -5.96 22.53
C MET A 395 12.45 -6.78 22.01
N ALA A 396 12.54 -7.01 20.70
CA ALA A 396 13.68 -7.69 20.08
C ALA A 396 14.94 -6.82 20.16
N TRP A 397 14.80 -5.50 19.94
CA TRP A 397 15.86 -4.52 20.16
C TRP A 397 16.29 -4.46 21.63
N VAL A 398 15.34 -4.43 22.57
CA VAL A 398 15.60 -4.48 24.02
C VAL A 398 16.34 -5.77 24.39
N ARG A 399 15.89 -6.94 23.91
CA ARG A 399 16.60 -8.22 24.15
C ARG A 399 18.02 -8.21 23.58
N ARG A 400 18.22 -7.59 22.40
CA ARG A 400 19.56 -7.43 21.80
C ARG A 400 20.43 -6.51 22.66
N LYS A 401 19.89 -5.38 23.13
CA LYS A 401 20.59 -4.44 24.02
C LYS A 401 20.92 -5.04 25.39
N ILE A 402 20.02 -5.84 25.95
CA ILE A 402 20.27 -6.59 27.18
C ILE A 402 21.41 -7.59 26.97
N ARG A 403 21.44 -8.32 25.83
CA ARG A 403 22.56 -9.22 25.51
C ARG A 403 23.88 -8.46 25.33
N GLU A 404 23.87 -7.32 24.65
CA GLU A 404 25.06 -6.46 24.50
C GLU A 404 25.58 -5.94 25.84
N GLN A 405 24.70 -5.61 26.79
CA GLN A 405 25.08 -5.17 28.15
C GLN A 405 25.48 -6.33 29.08
N SER A 406 24.99 -7.54 28.80
CA SER A 406 25.36 -8.76 29.55
C SER A 406 26.76 -9.27 29.16
N CYS A 407 27.28 -8.85 28.01
CA CYS A 407 28.68 -9.04 27.63
C CYS A 407 29.52 -7.94 28.28
N VAL A 408 29.90 -8.14 29.55
CA VAL A 408 30.90 -7.29 30.21
C VAL A 408 32.22 -7.42 29.44
N PRO A 409 32.89 -6.32 29.04
CA PRO A 409 34.23 -6.42 28.50
C PRO A 409 35.18 -6.96 29.58
N CYS A 410 35.81 -8.10 29.32
CA CYS A 410 36.88 -8.69 30.15
C CYS A 410 38.16 -7.83 30.23
N HIS A 411 38.06 -6.51 30.05
CA HIS A 411 39.20 -5.60 29.98
C HIS A 411 39.61 -4.97 31.32
N LEU A 412 38.97 -5.38 32.42
CA LEU A 412 39.28 -4.91 33.79
C LEU A 412 39.66 -6.09 34.70
N PHE A 413 40.63 -6.90 34.28
CA PHE A 413 41.35 -7.80 35.18
C PHE A 413 42.82 -7.92 34.73
N HIS A 414 43.55 -6.80 34.78
CA HIS A 414 45.01 -6.83 34.69
C HIS A 414 45.63 -5.69 35.50
N GLN A 415 45.47 -5.75 36.82
CA GLN A 415 46.37 -5.11 37.79
C GLN A 415 46.05 -5.63 39.21
N SER A 416 46.57 -6.80 39.56
CA SER A 416 47.14 -7.06 40.88
C SER A 416 47.80 -8.45 40.93
N GLU A 417 49.09 -8.39 41.28
CA GLU A 417 49.87 -9.36 42.05
C GLU A 417 50.21 -10.75 41.49
N GLN A 418 51.52 -10.88 41.30
CA GLN A 418 52.36 -12.05 41.49
C GLN A 418 51.87 -12.98 42.62
N ALA A 419 51.59 -14.24 42.30
CA ALA A 419 52.18 -15.43 42.93
C ALA A 419 51.51 -16.68 42.35
N GLY A 420 52.33 -17.64 41.94
CA GLY A 420 51.94 -18.71 41.02
C GLY A 420 50.86 -19.68 41.47
N ARG A 421 50.24 -20.31 40.47
CA ARG A 421 50.01 -21.76 40.37
C ARG A 421 49.42 -22.06 38.99
N ASP A 422 50.04 -23.01 38.31
CA ASP A 422 49.55 -23.64 37.09
C ASP A 422 48.23 -24.34 37.34
N LEU A 423 47.16 -23.87 36.71
CA LEU A 423 45.97 -24.66 36.41
C LEU A 423 45.44 -24.21 35.05
N TRP A 424 45.63 -25.09 34.07
CA TRP A 424 45.02 -25.02 32.74
C TRP A 424 43.50 -24.95 32.85
N CYS A 425 42.89 -23.96 32.20
CA CYS A 425 41.51 -24.02 31.78
C CYS A 425 41.49 -23.78 30.27
N GLY A 426 41.41 -24.88 29.52
CA GLY A 426 41.11 -24.84 28.09
C GLY A 426 39.65 -24.44 27.86
N GLU A 427 39.37 -24.01 26.63
CA GLU A 427 38.06 -23.61 26.11
C GLU A 427 37.62 -22.19 26.47
N CYS A 428 38.11 -21.21 25.69
CA CYS A 428 37.30 -20.11 25.14
C CYS A 428 38.19 -19.11 24.37
N CYS A 429 38.62 -19.44 23.14
CA CYS A 429 38.93 -18.45 22.11
C CYS A 429 39.10 -19.13 20.73
N PRO A 430 38.28 -18.80 19.72
CA PRO A 430 38.58 -19.18 18.36
C PRO A 430 39.61 -18.22 17.76
N PHE A 431 40.79 -18.79 17.46
CA PHE A 431 41.65 -18.55 16.31
C PHE A 431 41.44 -17.23 15.53
N TRP A 432 42.38 -16.30 15.70
CA TRP A 432 42.70 -15.22 14.76
C TRP A 432 43.88 -15.71 13.90
N ILE A 433 43.68 -15.91 12.59
CA ILE A 433 44.77 -16.11 11.63
C ILE A 433 45.09 -14.75 11.03
N GLY A 434 46.21 -14.17 11.46
CA GLY A 434 46.89 -13.08 10.77
C GLY A 434 47.99 -13.63 9.86
N GLU A 435 48.11 -13.01 8.70
CA GLU A 435 48.95 -13.33 7.54
C GLU A 435 50.45 -13.48 7.83
N GLY A 436 51.12 -14.29 7.00
CA GLY A 436 52.58 -14.30 6.87
C GLY A 436 52.99 -14.11 5.41
N GLN A 437 53.49 -12.91 5.10
CA GLN A 437 54.46 -12.68 4.03
C GLN A 437 55.86 -12.92 4.60
N ALA A 438 56.62 -13.82 3.97
CA ALA A 438 58.07 -13.78 3.75
C ALA A 438 58.44 -14.92 2.79
#